data_AF-F0VGH4-F1
#
_entry.id   AF-F0VGH4-F1
#
_cell.length_a   1.000
_cell.length_b   1.000
_cell.length_c   1.000
_cell.angle_alpha   90.00
_cell.angle_beta   90.00
_cell.angle_gamma   90.00
#
_symmetry.space_group_name_H-M   'P 1'
#
loop_
_entity.id
_entity.type
_entity.pdbx_description
1 polymer ?
#
loop_
_entity_poly.entity_id
_entity_poly.type
_entity_poly.pdbx_seq_one_letter_code
_entity_poly.pdbx_strand_id
1 'polypeptide(L)'
;MGNQCCAGRDNAYKRKAQENEYANRGSFRHMLSFGAVGDDVVRFDRAYDNNDIAEFVRLCSSTCEIEKLEERMHPWAADPETIGALAATQLAIFSSREQEPHMKDEIREAGGIEALVKLLASKELDRKHAAVVALSFLSVDNVENCIAMYNAGALPYLIQGMKGDIEGMRAACAQTARNIYVLDVKYRREFMKNGGVTQLVRFLDINPEATNVYTQLEAIYHLEDLIGDENDEIPEFVQAVKAAGAIPKLKKLQDCKDQDVADAANLLLVRLSE
;
A
#
# COMPACT_ATOMS: atom_id res chain seq x y z
N MET A 1 0.34 -21.83 -1.30
CA MET A 1 -0.76 -21.53 -2.25
C MET A 1 -0.82 -20.03 -2.35
N GLY A 2 -0.56 -19.47 -3.54
CA GLY A 2 -0.28 -18.03 -3.69
C GLY A 2 -1.49 -17.15 -3.40
N ASN A 3 -1.22 -15.98 -2.81
CA ASN A 3 -2.14 -14.91 -2.42
C ASN A 3 -3.06 -14.43 -3.56
N GLN A 4 -4.10 -15.21 -3.89
CA GLN A 4 -5.12 -14.82 -4.87
C GLN A 4 -6.22 -13.91 -4.29
N CYS A 5 -6.23 -13.65 -2.97
CA CYS A 5 -7.24 -12.77 -2.35
C CYS A 5 -7.06 -11.28 -2.70
N CYS A 6 -5.83 -10.82 -3.00
CA CYS A 6 -5.55 -9.40 -3.28
C CYS A 6 -5.92 -8.97 -4.72
N ALA A 7 -6.27 -9.92 -5.60
CA ALA A 7 -6.51 -9.64 -7.00
C ALA A 7 -7.70 -8.67 -7.21
N GLY A 8 -8.77 -8.75 -6.41
CA GLY A 8 -9.99 -7.97 -6.66
C GLY A 8 -9.79 -6.44 -6.58
N ARG A 9 -9.05 -5.95 -5.57
CA ARG A 9 -8.89 -4.51 -5.28
C ARG A 9 -7.84 -3.87 -6.19
N ASP A 10 -6.74 -4.56 -6.43
CA ASP A 10 -5.65 -4.07 -7.28
C ASP A 10 -5.99 -4.18 -8.77
N ASN A 11 -6.80 -5.16 -9.19
CA ASN A 11 -7.16 -5.34 -10.60
C ASN A 11 -8.00 -4.20 -11.18
N ALA A 12 -8.72 -3.43 -10.35
CA ALA A 12 -9.44 -2.25 -10.83
C ALA A 12 -8.48 -1.10 -11.15
N TYR A 13 -7.47 -0.87 -10.29
CA TYR A 13 -6.42 0.10 -10.57
C TYR A 13 -5.54 -0.35 -11.72
N LYS A 14 -5.09 -1.61 -11.75
CA LYS A 14 -4.26 -2.16 -12.85
C LYS A 14 -4.93 -1.99 -14.22
N ARG A 15 -6.23 -2.28 -14.32
CA ARG A 15 -7.00 -2.05 -15.56
C ARG A 15 -7.04 -0.58 -15.95
N LYS A 16 -7.39 0.31 -15.02
CA LYS A 16 -7.40 1.75 -15.27
C LYS A 16 -6.02 2.32 -15.60
N ALA A 17 -4.96 1.84 -14.94
CA ALA A 17 -3.58 2.25 -15.19
C ALA A 17 -3.15 1.87 -16.61
N GLN A 18 -3.48 0.65 -17.06
CA GLN A 18 -3.25 0.22 -18.44
C GLN A 18 -4.08 1.07 -19.42
N GLU A 19 -5.37 1.25 -19.18
CA GLU A 19 -6.25 2.08 -20.03
C GLU A 19 -5.75 3.54 -20.13
N ASN A 20 -5.39 4.15 -19.01
CA ASN A 20 -4.86 5.51 -18.95
C ASN A 20 -3.51 5.63 -19.64
N GLU A 21 -2.63 4.62 -19.55
CA GLU A 21 -1.35 4.64 -20.24
C GLU A 21 -1.52 4.67 -21.77
N TYR A 22 -2.48 3.91 -22.30
CA TYR A 22 -2.80 3.93 -23.73
C TYR A 22 -3.56 5.20 -24.15
N ALA A 23 -4.46 5.73 -23.29
CA ALA A 23 -5.25 6.93 -23.58
C ALA A 23 -4.44 8.23 -23.46
N ASN A 24 -3.49 8.32 -22.51
CA ASN A 24 -2.76 9.56 -22.20
C ASN A 24 -1.42 9.74 -22.94
N ARG A 25 -1.04 8.86 -23.88
CA ARG A 25 0.15 9.07 -24.74
C ARG A 25 0.17 10.40 -25.51
N GLY A 26 -0.91 11.19 -25.50
CA GLY A 26 -0.94 12.56 -26.02
C GLY A 26 -1.63 13.62 -25.14
N SER A 27 -2.07 13.30 -23.91
CA SER A 27 -3.12 14.07 -23.22
C SER A 27 -2.64 15.01 -22.10
N PHE A 28 -1.50 14.73 -21.44
CA PHE A 28 -1.03 15.60 -20.34
C PHE A 28 -0.65 17.02 -20.79
N ARG A 29 -0.42 17.22 -22.09
CA ARG A 29 -0.14 18.53 -22.72
C ARG A 29 -1.23 19.59 -22.52
N HIS A 30 -2.47 19.18 -22.28
CA HIS A 30 -3.62 20.10 -22.19
C HIS A 30 -4.04 20.44 -20.75
N MET A 31 -3.48 19.79 -19.73
CA MET A 31 -3.85 19.95 -18.31
C MET A 31 -2.96 20.98 -17.58
N LEU A 32 -2.51 22.01 -18.29
CA LEU A 32 -1.45 22.92 -17.84
C LEU A 32 -1.85 24.38 -18.08
N SER A 33 -1.87 25.14 -16.97
CA SER A 33 -2.25 26.56 -16.94
C SER A 33 -1.46 27.40 -17.96
N PHE A 34 -2.15 28.29 -18.68
CA PHE A 34 -1.60 29.27 -19.63
C PHE A 34 -0.75 30.37 -18.96
N GLY A 35 0.22 30.00 -18.13
CA GLY A 35 1.22 30.88 -17.53
C GLY A 35 2.55 30.13 -17.47
N ALA A 36 3.63 30.76 -17.95
CA ALA A 36 5.01 30.27 -18.05
C ALA A 36 5.19 28.80 -17.62
N VAL A 37 5.16 27.87 -18.58
CA VAL A 37 5.34 26.42 -18.36
C VAL A 37 6.48 26.22 -17.38
N GLY A 38 6.17 25.80 -16.15
CA GLY A 38 7.18 25.57 -15.12
C GLY A 38 8.18 24.54 -15.63
N ASP A 39 9.47 24.72 -15.35
CA ASP A 39 10.54 23.81 -15.78
C ASP A 39 10.20 22.35 -15.45
N ASP A 40 9.59 22.11 -14.28
CA ASP A 40 9.16 20.79 -13.83
C ASP A 40 8.07 20.13 -14.69
N VAL A 41 7.22 20.91 -15.36
CA VAL A 41 6.21 20.41 -16.29
C VAL A 41 6.87 19.85 -17.54
N VAL A 42 7.82 20.60 -18.12
CA VAL A 42 8.59 20.15 -19.29
C VAL A 42 9.44 18.92 -18.95
N ARG A 43 10.01 18.90 -17.75
CA ARG A 43 10.75 17.74 -17.22
C ARG A 43 9.85 16.52 -17.08
N PHE A 44 8.62 16.70 -16.56
CA PHE A 44 7.64 15.62 -16.45
C PHE A 44 7.27 15.04 -17.82
N ASP A 45 6.90 15.89 -18.79
CA ASP A 45 6.53 15.44 -20.13
C ASP A 45 7.67 14.66 -20.79
N ARG A 46 8.90 15.17 -20.67
CA ARG A 46 10.10 14.48 -21.19
C ARG A 46 10.33 13.14 -20.48
N ALA A 47 10.15 13.10 -19.16
CA ALA A 47 10.29 11.86 -18.40
C ALA A 47 9.25 10.83 -18.83
N TYR A 48 8.01 11.28 -19.10
CA TYR A 48 6.92 10.43 -19.58
C TYR A 48 7.21 9.84 -20.96
N ASP A 49 7.62 10.67 -21.92
CA ASP A 49 7.93 10.21 -23.28
C ASP A 49 9.07 9.17 -23.32
N ASN A 50 9.98 9.21 -22.34
CA ASN A 50 11.16 8.34 -22.28
C ASN A 50 11.10 7.24 -21.23
N ASN A 51 10.01 7.13 -20.46
CA ASN A 51 9.91 6.30 -19.25
C ASN A 51 11.08 6.51 -18.27
N ASP A 52 11.50 7.77 -18.06
CA ASP A 52 12.65 8.12 -17.20
C ASP A 52 12.27 8.03 -15.71
N ILE A 53 12.44 6.83 -15.14
CA ILE A 53 12.15 6.53 -13.73
C ILE A 53 12.94 7.46 -12.80
N ALA A 54 14.22 7.70 -13.10
CA ALA A 54 15.06 8.53 -12.24
C ALA A 54 14.57 9.98 -12.20
N GLU A 55 14.10 10.51 -13.32
CA GLU A 55 13.52 11.85 -13.36
C GLU A 55 12.18 11.94 -12.64
N PHE A 56 11.32 10.92 -12.74
CA PHE A 56 10.09 10.86 -11.93
C PHE A 56 10.39 10.86 -10.43
N VAL A 57 11.41 10.11 -9.99
CA VAL A 57 11.85 10.12 -8.58
C VAL A 57 12.29 11.53 -8.15
N ARG A 58 13.05 12.26 -8.97
CA ARG A 58 13.42 13.66 -8.67
C ARG A 58 12.19 14.57 -8.59
N LEU A 59 11.26 14.40 -9.53
CA LEU A 59 10.06 15.20 -9.65
C LEU A 59 9.06 14.97 -8.51
N CYS A 60 9.13 13.86 -7.76
CA CYS A 60 8.31 13.66 -6.55
C CYS A 60 8.37 14.84 -5.56
N SER A 61 9.49 15.57 -5.52
CA SER A 61 9.67 16.76 -4.67
C SER A 61 9.03 18.04 -5.22
N SER A 62 8.67 18.08 -6.50
CA SER A 62 8.10 19.27 -7.16
C SER A 62 6.75 19.64 -6.57
N THR A 63 6.58 20.90 -6.19
CA THR A 63 5.31 21.49 -5.71
C THR A 63 4.58 22.25 -6.81
N CYS A 64 4.99 22.12 -8.07
CA CYS A 64 4.33 22.78 -9.19
C CYS A 64 2.89 22.26 -9.30
N GLU A 65 1.90 23.15 -9.21
CA GLU A 65 0.49 22.82 -9.36
C GLU A 65 0.16 22.38 -10.79
N ILE A 66 -0.81 21.48 -10.94
CA ILE A 66 -1.36 21.06 -12.23
C ILE A 66 -2.84 21.39 -12.30
N GLU A 67 -3.41 21.43 -13.51
CA GLU A 67 -4.85 21.58 -13.63
C GLU A 67 -5.58 20.34 -13.11
N LYS A 68 -6.82 20.54 -12.67
CA LYS A 68 -7.67 19.43 -12.22
C LYS A 68 -7.87 18.44 -13.36
N LEU A 69 -7.62 17.18 -13.04
CA LEU A 69 -7.87 16.08 -13.96
C LEU A 69 -9.38 15.97 -14.25
N GLU A 70 -9.73 15.75 -15.51
CA GLU A 70 -11.10 15.53 -15.94
C GLU A 70 -11.63 14.17 -15.44
N GLU A 71 -10.76 13.18 -15.35
CA GLU A 71 -11.08 11.83 -14.91
C GLU A 71 -10.21 11.36 -13.74
N ARG A 72 -10.85 10.67 -12.79
CA ARG A 72 -10.17 10.11 -11.63
C ARG A 72 -9.28 8.93 -12.03
N MET A 73 -7.99 9.03 -11.68
CA MET A 73 -6.97 8.03 -12.06
C MET A 73 -7.03 6.74 -11.23
N HIS A 74 -7.44 6.82 -9.96
CA HIS A 74 -7.39 5.69 -9.02
C HIS A 74 -8.71 5.56 -8.24
N PRO A 75 -9.22 4.34 -7.96
CA PRO A 75 -10.49 4.15 -7.23
C PRO A 75 -10.65 4.94 -5.92
N TRP A 76 -9.62 4.94 -5.06
CA TRP A 76 -9.66 5.60 -3.75
C TRP A 76 -8.61 6.71 -3.53
N ALA A 77 -7.50 6.74 -4.28
CA ALA A 77 -6.50 7.77 -4.10
C ALA A 77 -7.05 9.14 -4.53
N ALA A 78 -6.54 10.20 -3.90
CA ALA A 78 -6.92 11.56 -4.29
C ALA A 78 -6.23 11.91 -5.61
N ASP A 79 -6.91 12.69 -6.45
CA ASP A 79 -6.36 13.08 -7.74
C ASP A 79 -5.12 13.97 -7.52
N PRO A 80 -4.02 13.75 -8.26
CA PRO A 80 -2.83 14.59 -8.16
C PRO A 80 -3.14 16.07 -8.35
N GLU A 81 -2.65 16.91 -7.45
CA GLU A 81 -2.78 18.38 -7.55
C GLU A 81 -1.45 19.04 -7.91
N THR A 82 -0.35 18.27 -7.90
CA THR A 82 1.00 18.75 -8.22
C THR A 82 1.78 17.76 -9.07
N ILE A 83 2.81 18.25 -9.78
CA ILE A 83 3.77 17.43 -10.52
C ILE A 83 4.40 16.35 -9.63
N GLY A 84 4.68 16.66 -8.36
CA GLY A 84 5.23 15.66 -7.44
C GLY A 84 4.28 14.52 -7.11
N ALA A 85 2.99 14.79 -6.93
CA ALA A 85 1.98 13.74 -6.74
C ALA A 85 1.74 12.94 -8.03
N LEU A 86 1.78 13.62 -9.18
CA LEU A 86 1.62 12.98 -10.49
C LEU A 86 2.82 12.07 -10.81
N ALA A 87 4.04 12.50 -10.50
CA ALA A 87 5.25 11.70 -10.63
C ALA A 87 5.19 10.44 -9.75
N ALA A 88 4.77 10.58 -8.49
CA ALA A 88 4.55 9.41 -7.62
C ALA A 88 3.47 8.47 -8.16
N THR A 89 2.41 9.01 -8.77
CA THR A 89 1.38 8.20 -9.45
C THR A 89 1.95 7.46 -10.65
N GLN A 90 2.85 8.07 -11.42
CA GLN A 90 3.51 7.38 -12.53
C GLN A 90 4.44 6.25 -12.06
N LEU A 91 5.18 6.47 -10.96
CA LEU A 91 5.97 5.41 -10.32
C LEU A 91 5.08 4.25 -9.84
N ALA A 92 3.88 4.55 -9.33
CA ALA A 92 2.89 3.53 -8.98
C ALA A 92 2.46 2.70 -10.20
N ILE A 93 2.20 3.36 -11.35
CA ILE A 93 1.86 2.69 -12.61
C ILE A 93 2.98 1.73 -13.02
N PHE A 94 4.23 2.19 -13.08
CA PHE A 94 5.39 1.35 -13.41
C PHE A 94 5.52 0.17 -12.46
N SER A 95 5.40 0.40 -11.15
CA SER A 95 5.50 -0.66 -10.15
C SER A 95 4.38 -1.71 -10.23
N SER A 96 3.24 -1.37 -10.85
CA SER A 96 2.09 -2.28 -11.02
C SER A 96 2.21 -3.22 -12.22
N ARG A 97 3.22 -3.04 -13.09
CA ARG A 97 3.38 -3.81 -14.33
C ARG A 97 3.98 -5.19 -14.07
N GLU A 98 3.13 -6.21 -14.06
CA GLU A 98 3.55 -7.61 -13.84
C GLU A 98 4.50 -8.15 -14.92
N GLN A 99 4.41 -7.63 -16.15
CA GLN A 99 5.27 -8.03 -17.27
C GLN A 99 6.65 -7.33 -17.25
N GLU A 100 6.81 -6.30 -16.42
CA GLU A 100 8.04 -5.50 -16.32
C GLU A 100 8.53 -5.41 -14.86
N PRO A 101 8.76 -6.56 -14.17
CA PRO A 101 9.09 -6.55 -12.73
C PRO A 101 10.41 -5.83 -12.41
N HIS A 102 11.32 -5.73 -13.38
CA HIS A 102 12.58 -5.00 -13.27
C HIS A 102 12.39 -3.51 -12.93
N MET A 103 11.25 -2.91 -13.29
CA MET A 103 10.94 -1.51 -12.96
C MET A 103 10.92 -1.28 -11.44
N LYS A 104 10.53 -2.29 -10.65
CA LYS A 104 10.54 -2.18 -9.18
C LYS A 104 11.95 -2.00 -8.63
N ASP A 105 12.94 -2.64 -9.26
CA ASP A 105 14.35 -2.52 -8.88
C ASP A 105 14.92 -1.18 -9.35
N GLU A 106 14.63 -0.75 -10.57
CA GLU A 106 15.07 0.55 -11.10
C GLU A 106 14.54 1.72 -10.26
N ILE A 107 13.28 1.65 -9.80
CA ILE A 107 12.70 2.64 -8.89
C ILE A 107 13.48 2.70 -7.57
N ARG A 108 13.85 1.55 -6.99
CA ARG A 108 14.68 1.51 -5.77
C ARG A 108 16.07 2.07 -6.02
N GLU A 109 16.73 1.65 -7.09
CA GLU A 109 18.09 2.08 -7.44
C GLU A 109 18.19 3.59 -7.74
N ALA A 110 17.10 4.19 -8.23
CA ALA A 110 16.98 5.62 -8.41
C ALA A 110 16.72 6.41 -7.10
N GLY A 111 16.59 5.75 -5.93
CA GLY A 111 16.23 6.38 -4.65
C GLY A 111 14.74 6.64 -4.48
N GLY A 112 13.90 5.93 -5.24
CA GLY A 112 12.45 6.11 -5.24
C GLY A 112 11.80 5.72 -3.91
N ILE A 113 12.33 4.72 -3.19
CA ILE A 113 11.76 4.29 -1.91
C ILE A 113 11.85 5.42 -0.88
N GLU A 114 13.01 6.07 -0.74
CA GLU A 114 13.22 7.18 0.17
C GLU A 114 12.36 8.40 -0.20
N ALA A 115 12.24 8.69 -1.51
CA ALA A 115 11.38 9.77 -2.01
C ALA A 115 9.90 9.51 -1.67
N LEU A 116 9.41 8.30 -1.89
CA LEU A 116 8.03 7.91 -1.61
C LEU A 116 7.75 7.87 -0.10
N VAL A 117 8.67 7.35 0.73
CA VAL A 117 8.53 7.37 2.20
C VAL A 117 8.48 8.81 2.71
N LYS A 118 9.26 9.74 2.14
CA LYS A 118 9.16 11.17 2.48
C LYS A 118 7.78 11.76 2.15
N LEU A 119 7.14 11.32 1.06
CA LEU A 119 5.79 11.77 0.71
C LEU A 119 4.71 11.28 1.68
N LEU A 120 4.91 10.14 2.36
CA LEU A 120 4.00 9.67 3.41
C LEU A 120 3.88 10.68 4.57
N ALA A 121 4.94 11.46 4.82
CA ALA A 121 4.97 12.51 5.85
C ALA A 121 4.35 13.84 5.41
N SER A 122 3.85 13.95 4.17
CA SER A 122 3.22 15.16 3.63
C SER A 122 2.00 15.60 4.47
N LYS A 123 1.44 16.77 4.22
CA LYS A 123 0.08 17.12 4.70
C LYS A 123 -0.96 16.87 3.62
N GLU A 124 -0.56 17.03 2.36
CA GLU A 124 -1.40 16.82 1.17
C GLU A 124 -1.77 15.35 1.00
N LEU A 125 -3.07 15.10 0.75
CA LEU A 125 -3.63 13.75 0.66
C LEU A 125 -3.24 13.04 -0.64
N ASP A 126 -3.22 13.75 -1.77
CA ASP A 126 -2.81 13.25 -3.08
C ASP A 126 -1.39 12.64 -3.03
N ARG A 127 -0.44 13.36 -2.43
CA ARG A 127 0.94 12.90 -2.23
C ARG A 127 1.02 11.65 -1.36
N LYS A 128 0.29 11.63 -0.25
CA LYS A 128 0.24 10.46 0.65
C LYS A 128 -0.34 9.25 -0.05
N HIS A 129 -1.48 9.42 -0.71
CA HIS A 129 -2.18 8.33 -1.36
C HIS A 129 -1.34 7.76 -2.50
N ALA A 130 -0.77 8.61 -3.37
CA ALA A 130 0.13 8.18 -4.44
C ALA A 130 1.33 7.40 -3.90
N ALA A 131 1.94 7.87 -2.81
CA ALA A 131 3.05 7.17 -2.17
C ALA A 131 2.65 5.80 -1.61
N VAL A 132 1.49 5.68 -0.97
CA VAL A 132 0.99 4.38 -0.49
C VAL A 132 0.72 3.41 -1.63
N VAL A 133 0.09 3.86 -2.71
CA VAL A 133 -0.16 3.01 -3.89
C VAL A 133 1.15 2.52 -4.50
N ALA A 134 2.15 3.41 -4.67
CA ALA A 134 3.44 3.01 -5.22
C ALA A 134 4.16 2.01 -4.30
N LEU A 135 4.26 2.30 -3.00
CA LEU A 135 4.92 1.43 -2.03
C LEU A 135 4.23 0.07 -1.91
N SER A 136 2.89 0.00 -2.01
CA SER A 136 2.19 -1.29 -1.97
C SER A 136 2.60 -2.19 -3.12
N PHE A 137 2.64 -1.68 -4.35
CA PHE A 137 3.11 -2.47 -5.50
C PHE A 137 4.59 -2.79 -5.45
N LEU A 138 5.43 -1.84 -5.02
CA LEU A 138 6.88 -2.04 -4.87
C LEU A 138 7.24 -3.12 -3.84
N SER A 139 6.36 -3.36 -2.85
CA SER A 139 6.57 -4.37 -1.80
C SER A 139 6.20 -5.80 -2.23
N VAL A 140 5.44 -5.96 -3.32
CA VAL A 140 4.99 -7.28 -3.79
C VAL A 140 6.12 -7.99 -4.53
N ASP A 141 6.44 -9.21 -4.08
CA ASP A 141 7.44 -10.09 -4.67
C ASP A 141 8.83 -9.46 -4.84
N ASN A 142 9.19 -8.49 -3.99
CA ASN A 142 10.50 -7.83 -4.02
C ASN A 142 11.03 -7.57 -2.59
N VAL A 143 11.86 -8.50 -2.10
CA VAL A 143 12.41 -8.48 -0.74
C VAL A 143 13.32 -7.27 -0.51
N GLU A 144 14.16 -6.93 -1.47
CA GLU A 144 15.10 -5.80 -1.38
C GLU A 144 14.36 -4.46 -1.23
N ASN A 145 13.23 -4.29 -1.93
CA ASN A 145 12.37 -3.12 -1.76
C ASN A 145 11.76 -3.04 -0.35
N CYS A 146 11.26 -4.15 0.18
CA CYS A 146 10.74 -4.18 1.55
C CYS A 146 11.81 -3.85 2.60
N ILE A 147 13.04 -4.34 2.41
CA ILE A 147 14.19 -3.99 3.27
C ILE A 147 14.50 -2.50 3.15
N ALA A 148 14.53 -1.95 1.93
CA ALA A 148 14.73 -0.51 1.71
C ALA A 148 13.63 0.33 2.38
N MET A 149 12.37 -0.09 2.31
CA MET A 149 11.25 0.59 2.99
C MET A 149 11.41 0.60 4.50
N TYR A 150 11.82 -0.52 5.09
CA TYR A 150 12.13 -0.60 6.51
C TYR A 150 13.26 0.36 6.88
N ASN A 151 14.38 0.31 6.16
CA ASN A 151 15.55 1.17 6.41
C ASN A 151 15.23 2.67 6.25
N ALA A 152 14.31 3.01 5.34
CA ALA A 152 13.81 4.36 5.15
C ALA A 152 12.80 4.81 6.24
N GLY A 153 12.38 3.92 7.15
CA GLY A 153 11.46 4.24 8.23
C GLY A 153 9.99 4.31 7.82
N ALA A 154 9.55 3.46 6.88
CA ALA A 154 8.17 3.47 6.38
C ALA A 154 7.13 3.01 7.42
N LEU A 155 7.48 2.08 8.32
CA LEU A 155 6.52 1.39 9.19
C LEU A 155 5.62 2.34 10.03
N PRO A 156 6.13 3.36 10.73
CA PRO A 156 5.29 4.28 11.49
C PRO A 156 4.22 4.98 10.65
N TYR A 157 4.57 5.38 9.42
CA TYR A 157 3.65 6.05 8.50
C TYR A 157 2.60 5.09 7.94
N LEU A 158 3.00 3.86 7.59
CA LEU A 158 2.06 2.82 7.14
C LEU A 158 1.05 2.50 8.25
N ILE A 159 1.51 2.35 9.50
CA ILE A 159 0.62 2.11 10.65
C ILE A 159 -0.30 3.30 10.92
N GLN A 160 0.16 4.53 10.68
CA GLN A 160 -0.71 5.70 10.72
C GLN A 160 -1.77 5.65 9.61
N GLY A 161 -1.40 5.24 8.39
CA GLY A 161 -2.32 5.06 7.27
C GLY A 161 -3.41 4.02 7.53
N MET A 162 -3.09 2.96 8.29
CA MET A 162 -4.07 1.96 8.75
C MET A 162 -5.18 2.54 9.63
N LYS A 163 -5.02 3.77 10.17
CA LYS A 163 -6.01 4.36 11.07
C LYS A 163 -7.17 5.06 10.35
N GLY A 164 -6.97 5.50 9.11
CA GLY A 164 -7.90 6.36 8.36
C GLY A 164 -9.20 5.66 7.94
N ASP A 165 -10.15 6.39 7.35
CA ASP A 165 -11.48 5.85 7.03
C ASP A 165 -11.60 5.27 5.62
N ILE A 166 -10.65 5.57 4.74
CA ILE A 166 -10.59 5.03 3.38
C ILE A 166 -10.14 3.57 3.42
N GLU A 167 -11.02 2.64 3.05
CA GLU A 167 -10.74 1.21 3.09
C GLU A 167 -9.53 0.81 2.25
N GLY A 168 -9.44 1.31 1.00
CA GLY A 168 -8.32 1.02 0.12
C GLY A 168 -6.96 1.49 0.67
N MET A 169 -6.92 2.67 1.30
CA MET A 169 -5.72 3.18 1.98
C MET A 169 -5.31 2.28 3.14
N ARG A 170 -6.27 1.90 4.00
CA ARG A 170 -6.01 1.04 5.16
C ARG A 170 -5.48 -0.33 4.74
N ALA A 171 -6.12 -0.96 3.75
CA ALA A 171 -5.73 -2.27 3.24
C ALA A 171 -4.35 -2.23 2.60
N ALA A 172 -4.07 -1.25 1.72
CA ALA A 172 -2.76 -1.09 1.10
C ALA A 172 -1.65 -0.87 2.14
N CYS A 173 -1.90 -0.05 3.17
CA CYS A 173 -0.94 0.16 4.26
C CYS A 173 -0.67 -1.11 5.06
N ALA A 174 -1.72 -1.87 5.40
CA ALA A 174 -1.60 -3.11 6.16
C ALA A 174 -0.84 -4.18 5.38
N GLN A 175 -1.17 -4.37 4.11
CA GLN A 175 -0.49 -5.32 3.23
C GLN A 175 1.00 -4.95 3.05
N THR A 176 1.30 -3.66 2.85
CA THR A 176 2.69 -3.19 2.70
C THR A 176 3.47 -3.41 4.00
N ALA A 177 2.87 -3.08 5.15
CA ALA A 177 3.48 -3.33 6.45
C ALA A 177 3.73 -4.83 6.68
N ARG A 178 2.79 -5.70 6.28
CA ARG A 178 2.96 -7.16 6.30
C ARG A 178 4.12 -7.61 5.44
N ASN A 179 4.20 -7.17 4.20
CA ASN A 179 5.30 -7.53 3.30
C ASN A 179 6.68 -7.12 3.86
N ILE A 180 6.73 -6.07 4.69
CA ILE A 180 7.93 -5.66 5.41
C ILE A 180 8.17 -6.56 6.64
N TYR A 181 7.23 -6.61 7.59
CA TYR A 181 7.52 -7.18 8.90
C TYR A 181 7.80 -8.68 8.87
N VAL A 182 7.29 -9.42 7.89
CA VAL A 182 7.50 -10.87 7.80
C VAL A 182 8.95 -11.26 7.52
N LEU A 183 9.77 -10.32 7.04
CA LEU A 183 11.14 -10.59 6.63
C LEU A 183 12.12 -10.74 7.80
N ASP A 184 11.86 -10.11 8.95
CA ASP A 184 12.74 -10.17 10.12
C ASP A 184 11.96 -9.95 11.42
N VAL A 185 12.28 -10.72 12.46
CA VAL A 185 11.70 -10.59 13.80
C VAL A 185 11.86 -9.18 14.38
N LYS A 186 12.94 -8.45 14.05
CA LYS A 186 13.15 -7.06 14.44
C LYS A 186 12.07 -6.16 13.83
N TYR A 187 11.68 -6.40 12.59
CA TYR A 187 10.68 -5.61 11.88
C TYR A 187 9.29 -5.88 12.47
N ARG A 188 8.98 -7.14 12.83
CA ARG A 188 7.80 -7.51 13.61
C ARG A 188 7.73 -6.77 14.95
N ARG A 189 8.84 -6.72 15.70
CA ARG A 189 8.90 -5.97 16.97
C ARG A 189 8.69 -4.48 16.78
N GLU A 190 9.25 -3.89 15.74
CA GLU A 190 9.03 -2.48 15.43
C GLU A 190 7.58 -2.20 15.05
N PHE A 191 6.98 -3.04 14.20
CA PHE A 191 5.56 -2.97 13.85
C PHE A 191 4.68 -3.04 15.10
N MET A 192 4.96 -4.00 15.99
CA MET A 192 4.27 -4.15 17.27
C MET A 192 4.43 -2.91 18.17
N LYS A 193 5.66 -2.41 18.35
CA LYS A 193 5.96 -1.23 19.18
C LYS A 193 5.24 0.03 18.69
N ASN A 194 5.06 0.17 17.38
CA ASN A 194 4.34 1.30 16.78
C ASN A 194 2.80 1.13 16.79
N GLY A 195 2.28 0.05 17.39
CA GLY A 195 0.84 -0.19 17.54
C GLY A 195 0.19 -0.85 16.32
N GLY A 196 0.97 -1.47 15.45
CA GLY A 196 0.48 -2.16 14.25
C GLY A 196 -0.46 -3.31 14.58
N VAL A 197 -0.16 -4.09 15.63
CA VAL A 197 -1.03 -5.20 16.11
C VAL A 197 -2.42 -4.70 16.46
N THR A 198 -2.52 -3.60 17.19
CA THR A 198 -3.80 -2.99 17.55
C THR A 198 -4.60 -2.60 16.32
N GLN A 199 -3.96 -2.11 15.26
CA GLN A 199 -4.66 -1.77 14.01
C GLN A 199 -5.14 -3.01 13.25
N LEU A 200 -4.33 -4.07 13.14
CA LEU A 200 -4.78 -5.34 12.53
C LEU A 200 -5.96 -5.94 13.31
N VAL A 201 -5.91 -5.94 14.64
CA VAL A 201 -7.02 -6.45 15.46
C VAL A 201 -8.28 -5.59 15.31
N ARG A 202 -8.16 -4.27 15.09
CA ARG A 202 -9.31 -3.41 14.74
C ARG A 202 -9.93 -3.81 13.40
N PHE A 203 -9.16 -4.31 12.44
CA PHE A 203 -9.71 -4.72 11.14
C PHE A 203 -10.58 -5.97 11.21
N LEU A 204 -10.50 -6.73 12.31
CA LEU A 204 -11.39 -7.86 12.60
C LEU A 204 -12.81 -7.44 13.00
N ASP A 205 -13.09 -6.15 13.18
CA ASP A 205 -14.44 -5.70 13.50
C ASP A 205 -15.40 -5.95 12.33
N ILE A 206 -16.50 -6.64 12.61
CA ILE A 206 -17.58 -6.87 11.65
C ILE A 206 -18.36 -5.56 11.51
N ASN A 207 -18.39 -5.01 10.31
CA ASN A 207 -19.29 -3.93 9.97
C ASN A 207 -20.56 -4.53 9.32
N PRO A 208 -21.75 -4.43 9.97
CA PRO A 208 -23.00 -4.96 9.42
C PRO A 208 -23.38 -4.36 8.05
N GLU A 209 -22.89 -3.16 7.75
CA GLU A 209 -23.16 -2.44 6.50
C GLU A 209 -22.11 -2.74 5.41
N ALA A 210 -21.08 -3.53 5.70
CA ALA A 210 -20.06 -3.86 4.72
C ALA A 210 -20.60 -4.85 3.67
N THR A 211 -20.26 -4.59 2.41
CA THR A 211 -20.69 -5.43 1.28
C THR A 211 -19.87 -6.71 1.12
N ASN A 212 -18.72 -6.79 1.79
CA ASN A 212 -17.80 -7.93 1.79
C ASN A 212 -16.96 -7.93 3.08
N VAL A 213 -16.26 -9.04 3.32
CA VAL A 213 -15.42 -9.26 4.51
C VAL A 213 -13.94 -9.48 4.16
N TYR A 214 -13.49 -8.98 3.00
CA TYR A 214 -12.11 -9.18 2.53
C TYR A 214 -11.08 -8.57 3.48
N THR A 215 -11.38 -7.39 4.05
CA THR A 215 -10.48 -6.72 5.01
C THR A 215 -10.29 -7.55 6.28
N GLN A 216 -11.33 -8.24 6.75
CA GLN A 216 -11.26 -9.13 7.91
C GLN A 216 -10.43 -10.37 7.59
N LEU A 217 -10.63 -10.98 6.41
CA LEU A 217 -9.85 -12.13 5.96
C LEU A 217 -8.35 -11.79 5.86
N GLU A 218 -8.02 -10.69 5.18
CA GLU A 218 -6.63 -10.20 5.06
C GLU A 218 -6.02 -9.94 6.44
N ALA A 219 -6.77 -9.32 7.36
CA ALA A 219 -6.29 -9.06 8.71
C ALA A 219 -6.01 -10.35 9.50
N ILE A 220 -6.79 -11.41 9.32
CA ILE A 220 -6.52 -12.72 9.93
C ILE A 220 -5.18 -13.26 9.42
N TYR A 221 -4.98 -13.30 8.10
CA TYR A 221 -3.72 -13.78 7.52
C TYR A 221 -2.51 -12.95 7.95
N HIS A 222 -2.66 -11.62 8.02
CA HIS A 222 -1.60 -10.75 8.52
C HIS A 222 -1.23 -11.06 9.98
N LEU A 223 -2.23 -11.33 10.83
CA LEU A 223 -1.99 -11.72 12.22
C LEU A 223 -1.31 -13.10 12.32
N GLU A 224 -1.67 -14.05 11.46
CA GLU A 224 -0.99 -15.35 11.36
C GLU A 224 0.49 -15.20 10.98
N ASP A 225 0.77 -14.43 9.92
CA ASP A 225 2.14 -14.15 9.47
C ASP A 225 2.99 -13.41 10.53
N LEU A 226 2.34 -12.66 11.41
CA LEU A 226 2.98 -11.97 12.51
C LEU A 226 3.39 -12.94 13.62
N ILE A 227 2.51 -13.86 14.02
CA ILE A 227 2.79 -14.79 15.13
C ILE A 227 3.75 -15.91 14.73
N GLY A 228 3.92 -16.17 13.43
CA GLY A 228 4.84 -17.17 12.89
C GLY A 228 4.10 -18.31 12.21
N ASP A 229 4.84 -19.33 11.76
CA ASP A 229 4.25 -20.55 11.22
C ASP A 229 3.86 -21.50 12.36
N GLU A 230 3.02 -22.51 12.08
CA GLU A 230 2.55 -23.49 13.10
C GLU A 230 3.70 -24.18 13.86
N ASN A 231 4.87 -24.30 13.24
CA ASN A 231 6.04 -24.95 13.83
C ASN A 231 7.03 -24.00 14.53
N ASP A 232 6.88 -22.68 14.35
CA ASP A 232 7.81 -21.67 14.87
C ASP A 232 7.04 -20.42 15.33
N GLU A 233 6.01 -20.64 16.16
CA GLU A 233 5.29 -19.56 16.78
C GLU A 233 6.18 -18.81 17.77
N ILE A 234 6.11 -17.48 17.71
CA ILE A 234 6.88 -16.60 18.58
C ILE A 234 5.96 -16.15 19.71
N PRO A 235 6.15 -16.62 20.97
CA PRO A 235 5.22 -16.36 22.07
C PRO A 235 5.00 -14.86 22.35
N GLU A 236 6.03 -14.03 22.11
CA GLU A 236 5.97 -12.58 22.21
C GLU A 236 4.81 -11.99 21.37
N PHE A 237 4.69 -12.39 20.11
CA PHE A 237 3.67 -11.87 19.20
C PHE A 237 2.31 -12.50 19.44
N VAL A 238 2.26 -13.80 19.76
CA VAL A 238 1.03 -14.48 20.19
C VAL A 238 0.40 -13.73 21.36
N GLN A 239 1.17 -13.42 22.40
CA GLN A 239 0.67 -12.67 23.55
C GLN A 239 0.25 -11.24 23.19
N ALA A 240 0.96 -10.58 22.29
CA ALA A 240 0.58 -9.25 21.81
C ALA A 240 -0.78 -9.25 21.10
N VAL A 241 -1.05 -10.26 20.25
CA VAL A 241 -2.34 -10.42 19.56
C VAL A 241 -3.47 -10.72 20.56
N LYS A 242 -3.22 -11.59 21.56
CA LYS A 242 -4.18 -11.86 22.65
C LYS A 242 -4.48 -10.57 23.44
N ALA A 243 -3.45 -9.85 23.87
CA ALA A 243 -3.56 -8.61 24.66
C ALA A 243 -4.25 -7.47 23.90
N ALA A 244 -4.14 -7.43 22.57
CA ALA A 244 -4.86 -6.48 21.72
C ALA A 244 -6.36 -6.78 21.57
N GLY A 245 -6.85 -7.92 22.08
CA GLY A 245 -8.27 -8.26 22.10
C GLY A 245 -8.76 -8.98 20.83
N ALA A 246 -7.89 -9.74 20.15
CA ALA A 246 -8.25 -10.50 18.95
C ALA A 246 -9.30 -11.60 19.22
N ILE A 247 -9.15 -12.36 20.30
CA ILE A 247 -10.00 -13.53 20.62
C ILE A 247 -11.51 -13.24 20.54
N PRO A 248 -12.07 -12.22 21.24
CA PRO A 248 -13.51 -11.97 21.17
C PRO A 248 -13.99 -11.52 19.78
N LYS A 249 -13.13 -10.90 18.96
CA LYS A 249 -13.49 -10.50 17.59
C LYS A 249 -13.46 -11.70 16.65
N LEU A 250 -12.43 -12.54 16.73
CA LEU A 250 -12.34 -13.78 15.96
C LEU A 250 -13.51 -14.71 16.27
N LYS A 251 -13.95 -14.83 17.53
CA LYS A 251 -15.13 -15.64 17.88
C LYS A 251 -16.40 -15.20 17.15
N LYS A 252 -16.57 -13.90 16.91
CA LYS A 252 -17.69 -13.40 16.11
C LYS A 252 -17.52 -13.72 14.62
N LEU A 253 -16.28 -13.73 14.13
CA LEU A 253 -15.97 -14.07 12.74
C LEU A 253 -16.14 -15.57 12.45
N GLN A 254 -16.02 -16.46 13.44
CA GLN A 254 -16.35 -17.89 13.29
C GLN A 254 -17.79 -18.13 12.84
N ASP A 255 -18.71 -17.24 13.21
CA ASP A 255 -20.13 -17.30 12.84
C ASP A 255 -20.44 -16.53 11.55
N CYS A 256 -19.41 -16.07 10.81
CA CYS A 256 -19.60 -15.36 9.55
C CYS A 256 -20.19 -16.29 8.48
N LYS A 257 -21.00 -15.74 7.56
CA LYS A 257 -21.55 -16.51 6.43
C LYS A 257 -20.49 -16.88 5.40
N ASP A 258 -19.41 -16.11 5.34
CA ASP A 258 -18.28 -16.36 4.45
C ASP A 258 -17.41 -17.46 5.06
N GLN A 259 -17.35 -18.60 4.37
CA GLN A 259 -16.70 -19.81 4.89
C GLN A 259 -15.19 -19.62 5.03
N ASP A 260 -14.56 -18.89 4.09
CA ASP A 260 -13.11 -18.65 4.14
C ASP A 260 -12.75 -17.82 5.38
N VAL A 261 -13.57 -16.82 5.72
CA VAL A 261 -13.41 -16.04 6.95
C VAL A 261 -13.66 -16.86 8.20
N ALA A 262 -14.71 -17.67 8.22
CA ALA A 262 -15.03 -18.51 9.37
C ALA A 262 -13.90 -19.50 9.65
N ASP A 263 -13.37 -20.16 8.61
CA ASP A 263 -12.29 -21.14 8.73
C ASP A 263 -10.96 -20.50 9.13
N ALA A 264 -10.60 -19.37 8.53
CA ALA A 264 -9.40 -18.62 8.93
C ALA A 264 -9.50 -18.12 10.39
N ALA A 265 -10.68 -17.64 10.80
CA ALA A 265 -10.90 -17.22 12.19
C ALA A 265 -10.81 -18.38 13.18
N ASN A 266 -11.33 -19.56 12.80
CA ASN A 266 -11.22 -20.80 13.57
C ASN A 266 -9.75 -21.20 13.77
N LEU A 267 -8.96 -21.21 12.69
CA LEU A 267 -7.55 -21.60 12.71
C LEU A 267 -6.74 -20.69 13.64
N LEU A 268 -6.83 -19.37 13.44
CA LEU A 268 -6.11 -18.41 14.28
C LEU A 268 -6.57 -18.49 15.76
N LEU A 269 -7.84 -18.78 16.04
CA LEU A 269 -8.29 -18.97 17.42
C LEU A 269 -7.68 -20.18 18.12
N VAL A 270 -7.50 -21.29 17.41
CA VAL A 270 -6.81 -22.47 17.96
C VAL A 270 -5.39 -22.10 18.35
N ARG A 271 -4.67 -21.44 17.44
CA ARG A 271 -3.29 -20.96 17.66
C ARG A 271 -3.17 -19.96 18.82
N LEU A 272 -4.18 -19.12 19.01
CA LEU A 272 -4.25 -18.20 20.15
C LEU A 272 -4.78 -18.85 21.44
N SER A 273 -5.14 -20.12 21.45
CA SER A 273 -5.63 -20.83 22.65
C SER A 273 -4.57 -21.72 23.30
N GLU A 274 -3.51 -22.05 22.57
CA GLU A 274 -2.29 -22.70 23.06
C GLU A 274 -1.41 -21.73 23.88
#